data_AF-A0AAJ0U8C5-F1
#
_entry.id   AF-A0AAJ0U8C5-F1
#
_cell.length_a   1.000
_cell.length_b   1.000
_cell.length_c   1.000
_cell.angle_alpha   90.00
_cell.angle_beta   90.00
_cell.angle_gamma   90.00
#
_symmetry.space_group_name_H-M   'P 1'
#
loop_
_entity.id
_entity.type
_entity.pdbx_description
1 polymer ?
#
loop_
_entity_poly.entity_id
_entity_poly.type
_entity_poly.pdbx_seq_one_letter_code
_entity_poly.pdbx_strand_id
1 'polypeptide(L)'
;MGDIKQVFEMTDVVNPSRADREREVAEWSDDDARGKAQELGIELGDEHWEVVNLLRNHYLEHGPPESGRTLSDRLNEHFAERGGRRHLRRLFPEGPVMQGLKIAGLPVPPYTEDEGFGVAR
;
A
#
# COMPACT_ATOMS: atom_id res chain seq x y z
N MET A 1 -19.74 -11.28 48.87
CA MET A 1 -19.76 -9.95 48.23
C MET A 1 -18.74 -10.00 47.12
N GLY A 2 -19.23 -10.02 45.88
CA GLY A 2 -18.42 -10.30 44.69
C GLY A 2 -17.44 -9.18 44.36
N ASP A 3 -16.29 -9.63 43.87
CA ASP A 3 -15.19 -8.89 43.29
C ASP A 3 -15.63 -7.91 42.19
N ILE A 4 -15.09 -6.69 42.23
CA ILE A 4 -15.13 -5.77 41.09
C ILE A 4 -13.74 -5.16 40.95
N LYS A 5 -12.81 -5.94 40.41
CA LYS A 5 -11.72 -5.39 39.59
C LYS A 5 -12.32 -5.10 38.21
N GLN A 6 -12.98 -3.94 38.07
CA GLN A 6 -13.21 -3.34 36.77
C GLN A 6 -11.98 -2.46 36.47
N VAL A 7 -10.88 -3.12 36.12
CA VAL A 7 -9.88 -2.47 35.28
C VAL A 7 -10.35 -2.76 33.87
N PHE A 8 -10.65 -1.67 33.14
CA PHE A 8 -10.98 -1.67 31.72
C PHE A 8 -10.18 -2.77 31.01
N GLU A 9 -10.86 -3.75 30.45
CA GLU A 9 -10.36 -4.45 29.27
C GLU A 9 -10.23 -3.37 28.20
N MET A 10 -9.03 -2.78 28.16
CA MET A 10 -8.50 -2.15 26.98
C MET A 10 -8.44 -3.27 25.96
N THR A 11 -9.53 -3.45 25.22
CA THR A 11 -9.48 -4.16 23.95
C THR A 11 -8.45 -3.39 23.15
N ASP A 12 -7.21 -3.87 23.16
CA ASP A 12 -6.26 -3.57 22.12
C ASP A 12 -7.05 -3.65 20.82
N VAL A 13 -7.12 -2.54 20.10
CA VAL A 13 -7.59 -2.51 18.72
C VAL A 13 -6.49 -3.24 17.94
N VAL A 14 -6.51 -4.57 18.05
CA VAL A 14 -5.40 -5.45 17.70
C VAL A 14 -5.15 -5.29 16.21
N ASN A 15 -3.95 -4.79 15.88
CA ASN A 15 -3.41 -4.88 14.54
C ASN A 15 -3.47 -6.37 14.12
N PRO A 16 -4.27 -6.78 13.11
CA PRO A 16 -4.54 -8.19 12.81
C PRO A 16 -3.26 -9.01 12.68
N SER A 17 -3.28 -10.29 13.03
CA SER A 17 -2.11 -11.14 12.80
C SER A 17 -1.76 -11.14 11.31
N ARG A 18 -0.49 -11.32 10.96
CA ARG A 18 -0.07 -11.48 9.55
C ARG A 18 -0.94 -12.51 8.81
N ALA A 19 -1.33 -13.60 9.49
CA ALA A 19 -2.20 -14.64 8.94
C ALA A 19 -3.62 -14.14 8.60
N ASP A 20 -4.16 -13.18 9.34
CA ASP A 20 -5.47 -12.59 9.04
C ASP A 20 -5.36 -11.69 7.80
N ARG A 21 -4.30 -10.87 7.71
CA ARG A 21 -4.03 -10.03 6.55
C ARG A 21 -3.78 -10.85 5.28
N GLU A 22 -3.10 -11.99 5.39
CA GLU A 22 -2.92 -12.92 4.26
C GLU A 22 -4.27 -13.41 3.71
N ARG A 23 -5.26 -13.65 4.57
CA ARG A 23 -6.61 -14.02 4.14
C ARG A 23 -7.36 -12.86 3.50
N GLU A 24 -7.18 -11.63 3.99
CA GLU A 24 -7.79 -10.43 3.42
C GLU A 24 -7.36 -10.18 1.97
N VAL A 25 -6.12 -10.53 1.63
CA VAL A 25 -5.55 -10.33 0.28
C VAL A 25 -5.40 -11.63 -0.52
N ALA A 26 -5.98 -12.73 -0.05
CA ALA A 26 -5.87 -14.06 -0.66
C ALA A 26 -6.62 -14.18 -2.00
N GLU A 27 -7.67 -13.38 -2.19
CA GLU A 27 -8.46 -13.39 -3.44
C GLU A 27 -7.77 -12.65 -4.59
N TRP A 28 -6.70 -11.88 -4.31
CA TRP A 28 -5.95 -11.18 -5.33
C TRP A 28 -5.04 -12.14 -6.11
N SER A 29 -5.05 -12.00 -7.43
CA SER A 29 -4.18 -12.72 -8.36
C SER A 29 -3.43 -11.79 -9.30
N ASP A 30 -2.40 -12.31 -9.98
CA ASP A 30 -1.68 -11.54 -11.00
C ASP A 30 -2.60 -11.09 -12.15
N ASP A 31 -3.66 -11.85 -12.46
CA ASP A 31 -4.64 -11.48 -13.49
C ASP A 31 -5.50 -10.29 -13.05
N ASP A 32 -5.87 -10.22 -11.76
CA ASP A 32 -6.55 -9.04 -11.21
C ASP A 32 -5.66 -7.80 -11.28
N ALA A 33 -4.38 -7.96 -10.96
CA ALA A 33 -3.39 -6.88 -11.07
C ALA A 33 -3.25 -6.40 -12.51
N ARG A 34 -3.15 -7.32 -13.48
CA ARG A 34 -3.09 -6.99 -14.92
C ARG A 34 -4.36 -6.29 -15.40
N GLY A 35 -5.53 -6.79 -15.00
CA GLY A 35 -6.81 -6.16 -15.31
C GLY A 35 -6.88 -4.73 -14.77
N LYS A 36 -6.50 -4.53 -13.50
CA LYS A 36 -6.48 -3.21 -12.88
C LYS A 36 -5.47 -2.27 -13.53
N ALA A 37 -4.28 -2.76 -13.88
CA ALA A 37 -3.26 -1.97 -14.55
C ALA A 37 -3.74 -1.52 -15.94
N GLN A 38 -4.41 -2.41 -16.68
CA GLN A 38 -5.01 -2.07 -17.97
C GLN A 38 -6.06 -0.96 -17.84
N GLU A 39 -6.94 -1.03 -16.84
CA GLU A 39 -7.92 0.04 -16.56
C GLU A 39 -7.26 1.39 -16.24
N LEU A 40 -6.07 1.37 -15.65
CA LEU A 40 -5.26 2.55 -15.32
C LEU A 40 -4.33 2.98 -16.45
N GLY A 41 -4.34 2.30 -17.60
CA GLY A 41 -3.45 2.59 -18.74
C GLY A 41 -1.97 2.30 -18.45
N ILE A 42 -1.68 1.35 -17.56
CA ILE A 42 -0.33 0.94 -17.15
C ILE A 42 -0.04 -0.45 -17.72
N GLU A 43 1.11 -0.59 -18.39
CA GLU A 43 1.69 -1.89 -18.74
C GLU A 43 2.57 -2.37 -17.60
N LEU A 44 2.30 -3.56 -17.04
CA LEU A 44 3.06 -4.10 -15.91
C LEU A 44 4.37 -4.74 -16.39
N GLY A 45 5.46 -3.99 -16.23
CA GLY A 45 6.83 -4.52 -16.32
C GLY A 45 7.37 -4.97 -14.95
N ASP A 46 8.61 -5.45 -14.95
CA ASP A 46 9.27 -5.99 -13.74
C ASP A 46 9.32 -4.95 -12.60
N GLU A 47 9.60 -3.69 -12.92
CA GLU A 47 9.67 -2.62 -11.93
C GLU A 47 8.30 -2.25 -11.35
N HIS A 48 7.22 -2.43 -12.11
CA HIS A 48 5.86 -2.27 -11.60
C HIS A 48 5.51 -3.37 -10.62
N TRP A 49 5.87 -4.62 -10.94
CA TRP A 49 5.69 -5.75 -10.04
C TRP A 49 6.48 -5.58 -8.75
N GLU A 50 7.68 -5.02 -8.81
CA GLU A 50 8.47 -4.73 -7.62
C GLU A 50 7.77 -3.73 -6.69
N VAL A 51 7.15 -2.67 -7.24
CA VAL A 51 6.32 -1.73 -6.46
C VAL A 51 5.11 -2.42 -5.84
N VAL A 52 4.37 -3.20 -6.64
CA VAL A 52 3.19 -3.95 -6.18
C VAL A 52 3.55 -4.91 -5.03
N ASN A 53 4.63 -5.67 -5.19
CA ASN A 53 5.10 -6.63 -4.19
C ASN A 53 5.59 -5.93 -2.93
N LEU A 54 6.28 -4.79 -3.05
CA LEU A 54 6.71 -3.99 -1.90
C LEU A 54 5.51 -3.49 -1.08
N LEU A 55 4.47 -3.01 -1.76
CA LEU A 55 3.23 -2.57 -1.10
C LEU A 55 2.49 -3.71 -0.41
N ARG A 56 2.36 -4.87 -1.07
CA ARG A 56 1.73 -6.07 -0.49
C ARG A 56 2.50 -6.58 0.72
N ASN A 57 3.82 -6.67 0.63
CA ASN A 57 4.67 -7.08 1.75
C ASN A 57 4.54 -6.12 2.93
N HIS A 58 4.59 -4.81 2.67
CA HIS A 58 4.41 -3.81 3.73
C HIS A 58 3.06 -3.97 4.43
N TYR A 59 1.98 -4.21 3.67
CA TYR A 59 0.65 -4.45 4.23
C TYR A 59 0.61 -5.72 5.08
N LEU A 60 1.19 -6.82 4.62
CA LEU A 60 1.23 -8.07 5.38
C LEU A 60 2.01 -7.93 6.69
N GLU A 61 3.10 -7.16 6.68
CA GLU A 61 3.96 -6.94 7.86
C GLU A 61 3.35 -5.95 8.86
N HIS A 62 2.87 -4.81 8.38
CA HIS A 62 2.53 -3.66 9.23
C HIS A 62 1.03 -3.36 9.27
N GLY A 63 0.25 -3.86 8.31
CA GLY A 63 -1.15 -3.50 8.11
C GLY A 63 -1.33 -2.29 7.19
N PRO A 64 -2.53 -1.70 7.16
CA PRO A 64 -2.79 -0.51 6.36
C PRO A 64 -1.88 0.64 6.80
N PRO A 65 -1.31 1.40 5.84
CA PRO A 65 -0.44 2.52 6.17
C PRO A 65 -1.20 3.63 6.88
N GLU A 66 -0.58 4.23 7.90
CA GLU A 66 -1.14 5.40 8.60
C GLU A 66 -1.28 6.62 7.67
N SER A 67 -0.40 6.74 6.67
CA SER A 67 -0.47 7.78 5.65
C SER A 67 0.19 7.35 4.34
N GLY A 68 -0.25 7.93 3.22
CA GLY A 68 0.39 7.73 1.92
C GLY A 68 1.86 8.14 1.90
N ARG A 69 2.26 9.12 2.73
CA ARG A 69 3.66 9.61 2.81
C ARG A 69 4.63 8.52 3.25
N THR A 70 4.25 7.70 4.23
CA THR A 70 5.09 6.60 4.71
C THR A 70 5.41 5.61 3.58
N LEU A 71 4.42 5.31 2.73
CA LEU A 71 4.63 4.48 1.54
C LEU A 71 5.45 5.20 0.48
N SER A 72 5.16 6.48 0.21
CA SER A 72 5.89 7.29 -0.76
C SER A 72 7.38 7.37 -0.43
N ASP A 73 7.74 7.56 0.85
CA ASP A 73 9.13 7.64 1.28
C ASP A 73 9.82 6.27 1.19
N ARG A 74 9.17 5.19 1.63
CA ARG A 74 9.69 3.82 1.47
C ARG A 74 9.94 3.45 0.00
N LEU A 75 8.98 3.74 -0.87
CA LEU A 75 9.15 3.52 -2.31
C LEU A 75 10.30 4.37 -2.85
N ASN A 76 10.37 5.65 -2.46
CA ASN A 76 11.46 6.51 -2.91
C ASN A 76 12.83 6.01 -2.48
N GLU A 77 12.97 5.51 -1.25
CA GLU A 77 14.20 4.91 -0.74
C GLU A 77 14.56 3.63 -1.51
N HIS A 78 13.60 2.74 -1.73
CA HIS A 78 13.79 1.48 -2.46
C HIS A 78 14.20 1.67 -3.92
N PHE A 79 13.72 2.75 -4.55
CA PHE A 79 14.04 3.11 -5.93
C PHE A 79 15.08 4.22 -6.05
N ALA A 80 15.77 4.61 -4.97
CA ALA A 80 16.67 5.76 -4.95
C ALA A 80 17.77 5.68 -6.01
N GLU A 81 18.40 4.51 -6.17
CA GLU A 81 19.45 4.25 -7.16
C GLU A 81 18.93 4.30 -8.61
N ARG A 82 17.62 4.15 -8.80
CA ARG A 82 16.93 4.19 -10.10
C ARG A 82 16.30 5.55 -10.39
N GLY A 83 16.51 6.55 -9.53
CA GLY A 83 15.98 7.91 -9.68
C GLY A 83 14.80 8.23 -8.76
N GLY A 84 14.47 7.34 -7.82
CA GLY A 84 13.52 7.55 -6.73
C GLY A 84 12.16 8.05 -7.21
N ARG A 85 11.69 9.15 -6.62
CA ARG A 85 10.43 9.82 -6.98
C ARG A 85 10.27 10.02 -8.49
N ARG A 86 11.30 10.53 -9.18
CA ARG A 86 11.19 10.81 -10.62
C ARG A 86 10.89 9.53 -11.41
N HIS A 87 11.55 8.43 -11.06
CA HIS A 87 11.37 7.13 -11.70
C HIS A 87 10.00 6.54 -11.43
N LEU A 88 9.57 6.56 -10.16
CA LEU A 88 8.25 6.10 -9.75
C LEU A 88 7.11 6.85 -10.46
N ARG A 89 7.26 8.15 -10.73
CA ARG A 89 6.32 8.94 -11.55
C ARG A 89 6.32 8.58 -13.03
N ARG A 90 7.31 7.86 -13.53
CA ARG A 90 7.32 7.31 -14.90
C ARG A 90 6.62 5.97 -14.95
N LEU A 91 6.79 5.15 -13.92
CA LEU A 91 6.07 3.89 -13.78
C LEU A 91 4.57 4.12 -13.53
N PHE A 92 4.24 5.10 -12.69
CA PHE A 92 2.88 5.40 -12.22
C PHE A 92 2.58 6.91 -12.37
N PRO A 93 2.09 7.34 -13.54
CA PRO A 93 1.96 8.76 -13.88
C PRO A 93 0.95 9.53 -13.05
N GLU A 94 -0.12 8.87 -12.55
CA GLU A 94 -1.16 9.50 -11.72
C GLU A 94 -0.87 9.39 -10.21
N GLY A 95 0.22 8.73 -9.83
CA GLY A 95 0.66 8.63 -8.44
C GLY A 95 1.11 7.21 -8.08
N PRO A 96 2.37 7.00 -7.66
CA PRO A 96 2.90 5.66 -7.42
C PRO A 96 2.25 4.93 -6.26
N VAL A 97 1.90 5.63 -5.17
CA VAL A 97 1.21 4.99 -4.05
C VAL A 97 -0.21 4.64 -4.43
N MET A 98 -0.97 5.60 -4.98
CA MET A 98 -2.37 5.37 -5.33
C MET A 98 -2.54 4.29 -6.41
N GLN A 99 -1.83 4.40 -7.54
CA GLN A 99 -1.93 3.42 -8.62
C GLN A 99 -1.34 2.08 -8.20
N GLY A 100 -0.22 2.08 -7.47
CA GLY A 100 0.38 0.86 -6.93
C GLY A 100 -0.55 0.12 -5.96
N LEU A 101 -1.21 0.81 -5.03
CA LEU A 101 -2.17 0.20 -4.08
C LEU A 101 -3.40 -0.37 -4.80
N LYS A 102 -3.92 0.35 -5.80
CA LYS A 102 -5.04 -0.13 -6.63
C LYS A 102 -4.67 -1.45 -7.32
N ILE A 103 -3.51 -1.49 -7.99
CA ILE A 103 -3.03 -2.69 -8.71
C ILE A 103 -2.73 -3.82 -7.73
N ALA A 104 -2.19 -3.50 -6.55
CA ALA A 104 -1.91 -4.46 -5.48
C ALA A 104 -3.16 -5.04 -4.81
N GLY A 105 -4.37 -4.58 -5.14
CA GLY A 105 -5.61 -5.02 -4.50
C GLY A 105 -5.72 -4.60 -3.04
N LEU A 106 -5.07 -3.49 -2.67
CA LEU A 106 -5.00 -3.00 -1.30
C LEU A 106 -5.94 -1.81 -1.08
N PRO A 107 -6.44 -1.59 0.16
CA PRO A 107 -7.26 -0.44 0.48
C PRO A 107 -6.47 0.86 0.23
N VAL A 108 -7.07 1.77 -0.55
CA VAL A 108 -6.50 3.09 -0.82
C VAL A 108 -6.98 4.06 0.27
N PRO A 109 -6.07 4.69 1.04
CA PRO A 109 -6.47 5.69 2.03
C PRO A 109 -7.24 6.86 1.39
N PRO A 110 -8.29 7.40 2.05
CA PRO A 110 -9.17 8.42 1.48
C PRO A 110 -8.48 9.76 1.15
N TYR A 111 -7.27 9.99 1.67
CA TYR A 111 -6.46 11.19 1.41
C TYR A 111 -5.17 10.88 0.64
N THR A 112 -5.15 9.77 -0.12
CA THR A 112 -4.03 9.46 -1.03
C THR A 112 -4.12 10.28 -2.31
N GLU A 113 -4.38 11.58 -2.16
CA GLU A 113 -4.00 12.56 -3.15
C GLU A 113 -2.54 12.86 -2.83
N ASP A 114 -1.63 12.38 -3.68
CA ASP A 114 -0.18 12.46 -3.47
C ASP A 114 0.30 13.92 -3.66
N GLU A 115 -0.21 14.87 -2.86
CA GLU A 115 0.25 16.27 -2.82
C GLU A 115 1.74 16.34 -2.45
N GLY A 116 2.26 15.30 -1.77
CA GLY A 116 3.68 15.13 -1.44
C GLY A 116 4.58 14.71 -2.61
N PHE A 117 4.01 14.31 -3.75
CA PHE A 117 4.76 13.92 -4.95
C PHE A 117 4.96 15.05 -5.95
N GLY A 118 4.56 16.28 -5.60
CA GLY A 118 4.61 17.43 -6.50
C GLY A 118 3.60 17.27 -7.63
N VAL A 119 2.39 17.76 -7.41
CA VAL A 119 1.55 18.21 -8.54
C VAL A 119 2.23 19.45 -9.09
N ALA A 120 2.96 19.29 -10.20
CA ALA A 120 3.20 20.42 -11.08
C ALA A 120 1.82 20.86 -11.57
N ARG A 121 1.32 21.96 -11.01
CA ARG A 121 0.27 22.75 -11.63
C ARG A 121 0.88 23.56 -12.78
#